data_AF-A0A9W8N9G0-F1
#
_entry.id   AF-A0A9W8N9G0-F1
#
_cell.length_a   1.000
_cell.length_b   1.000
_cell.length_c   1.000
_cell.angle_alpha   90.00
_cell.angle_beta   90.00
_cell.angle_gamma   90.00
#
_symmetry.space_group_name_H-M   'P 1'
#
loop_
_entity.id
_entity.type
_entity.pdbx_description
1 polymer ?
#
loop_
_entity_poly.entity_id
_entity_poly.type
_entity_poly.pdbx_seq_one_letter_code
_entity_poly.pdbx_strand_id
1 'polypeptide(L)'
;MIGTSLPEYVFIRIAIFCVQYTTPICLAYILTLFALKGAEAPLSWWSGRIALGYSIVDALYALFIYRPYNRRLKQAAEHPPLLPRAERRALFLRCLDNIPDVTNYLQKWFLGAEESDIRQDNVREFLSWAFLDRHPGNETPAELEELDEYVLEVEKRLDRPLRSGRGKARSLRLTLDEIEVRYRSVIWYIIVGVVDLLTHLTLSRQGFRHYAQPSHSVIPLRLQASFAARRSVSQLSYFYRPHTAKDKVPLVFLHGIGIGLWPYTQYLASLNEASIEDEQVGVIALEYLPVSARLTGAPLSQAEFLHEITLILTEHGWDNFAVLGHSYGTVLATHMVKSPLLSARIQSVILVDPVCILLHLPDVAYNFTRRKPRRANEARLDRGHADGTAIPLK
;
A
#
# COMPACT_ATOMS: atom_id res chain seq x y z
N MET A 1 -10.53 -5.95 -16.01
CA MET A 1 -10.97 -5.50 -14.66
C MET A 1 -12.34 -6.11 -14.40
N ILE A 2 -12.69 -6.45 -13.15
CA ILE A 2 -14.06 -6.89 -12.82
C ILE A 2 -15.00 -5.74 -13.14
N GLY A 3 -16.03 -6.00 -13.94
CA GLY A 3 -16.99 -4.99 -14.37
C GLY A 3 -17.95 -4.56 -13.26
N THR A 4 -18.99 -3.82 -13.65
CA THR A 4 -20.01 -3.28 -12.75
C THR A 4 -21.28 -4.13 -12.69
N SER A 5 -21.26 -5.33 -13.28
CA SER A 5 -22.46 -6.14 -13.39
C SER A 5 -22.84 -6.83 -12.07
N LEU A 6 -24.13 -7.09 -11.88
CA LEU A 6 -24.63 -7.80 -10.70
C LEU A 6 -24.04 -9.22 -10.56
N PRO A 7 -23.92 -10.04 -11.63
CA PRO A 7 -23.28 -11.36 -11.52
C PRO A 7 -21.83 -11.29 -11.05
N GLU A 8 -21.05 -10.33 -11.57
CA GLU A 8 -19.67 -10.11 -11.14
C GLU A 8 -19.59 -9.67 -9.67
N TYR A 9 -20.54 -8.83 -9.22
CA TYR A 9 -20.66 -8.44 -7.82
C TYR A 9 -20.97 -9.65 -6.92
N VAL A 10 -21.93 -10.48 -7.30
CA VAL A 10 -22.28 -11.69 -6.54
C VAL A 10 -21.09 -12.64 -6.48
N PHE A 11 -20.43 -12.87 -7.62
CA PHE A 11 -19.24 -13.71 -7.70
C PHE A 11 -18.12 -13.24 -6.78
N ILE A 12 -17.74 -11.96 -6.82
CA ILE A 12 -16.65 -11.45 -5.98
C ILE A 12 -17.01 -11.53 -4.49
N ARG A 13 -18.27 -11.31 -4.12
CA ARG A 13 -18.73 -11.43 -2.73
C ARG A 13 -18.67 -12.87 -2.24
N ILE A 14 -19.05 -13.84 -3.06
CA ILE A 14 -18.91 -15.27 -2.75
C ILE A 14 -17.43 -15.63 -2.62
N ALA A 15 -16.57 -15.20 -3.54
CA ALA A 15 -15.14 -15.47 -3.50
C ALA A 15 -14.48 -14.90 -2.23
N ILE A 16 -14.78 -13.64 -1.90
CA ILE A 16 -14.31 -13.00 -0.66
C ILE A 16 -14.80 -13.80 0.55
N PHE A 17 -16.08 -14.19 0.59
CA PHE A 17 -16.63 -14.99 1.68
C PHE A 17 -15.90 -16.33 1.83
N CYS A 18 -15.72 -17.08 0.75
CA CYS A 18 -15.05 -18.38 0.79
C CYS A 18 -13.60 -18.27 1.28
N VAL A 19 -12.86 -17.26 0.83
CA VAL A 19 -11.46 -17.01 1.24
C VAL A 19 -11.37 -16.50 2.69
N GLN A 20 -12.27 -15.61 3.09
CA GLN A 20 -12.24 -15.01 4.42
C GLN A 20 -12.72 -15.98 5.51
N TYR A 21 -13.71 -16.81 5.21
CA TYR A 21 -14.34 -17.73 6.16
C TYR A 21 -13.90 -19.18 5.95
N THR A 22 -12.80 -19.44 5.24
CA THR A 22 -12.32 -20.82 4.99
C THR A 22 -12.19 -21.62 6.28
N THR A 23 -11.59 -21.05 7.34
CA THR A 23 -11.38 -21.75 8.61
C THR A 23 -12.70 -22.05 9.33
N PRO A 24 -13.62 -21.08 9.53
CA PRO A 24 -14.98 -21.36 10.00
C PRO A 24 -15.73 -22.42 9.18
N ILE A 25 -15.63 -22.39 7.85
CA ILE A 25 -16.26 -23.37 6.96
C ILE A 25 -15.69 -24.77 7.20
N CYS A 26 -14.37 -24.91 7.31
CA CYS A 26 -13.72 -26.18 7.63
C CYS A 26 -14.17 -26.72 9.00
N LEU A 27 -14.25 -25.86 10.02
CA LEU A 27 -14.72 -26.26 11.35
C LEU A 27 -16.19 -26.69 11.33
N ALA A 28 -17.07 -25.95 10.66
CA ALA A 28 -18.48 -26.31 10.52
C ALA A 28 -18.64 -27.66 9.77
N TYR A 29 -17.83 -27.89 8.74
CA TYR A 29 -17.80 -29.16 8.02
C TYR A 29 -17.35 -30.32 8.92
N ILE A 30 -16.31 -30.14 9.72
CA ILE A 30 -15.83 -31.15 10.68
C ILE A 30 -16.92 -31.47 11.72
N LEU A 31 -17.58 -30.45 12.27
CA LEU A 31 -18.69 -30.63 13.22
C LEU A 31 -19.87 -31.37 12.59
N THR A 32 -20.17 -31.10 11.32
CA THR A 32 -21.24 -31.79 10.58
C THR A 32 -20.88 -33.27 10.34
N LEU A 33 -19.63 -33.56 9.95
CA LEU A 33 -19.14 -34.93 9.83
C LEU A 33 -19.22 -35.68 11.15
N PHE A 34 -18.80 -35.05 12.24
CA PHE A 34 -18.89 -35.59 13.60
C PHE A 34 -20.35 -35.92 13.98
N ALA A 35 -21.28 -34.99 13.74
CA ALA A 35 -22.69 -35.15 14.10
C ALA A 35 -23.40 -36.23 13.27
N LEU A 36 -23.11 -36.34 11.97
CA LEU A 36 -23.81 -37.27 11.08
C LEU A 36 -23.22 -38.68 11.06
N LYS A 37 -21.92 -38.82 11.31
CA LYS A 37 -21.17 -40.07 11.09
C LYS A 37 -20.38 -40.53 12.31
N GLY A 38 -20.47 -39.82 13.43
CA GLY A 38 -19.80 -40.15 14.69
C GLY A 38 -18.38 -39.60 14.79
N ALA A 39 -17.77 -39.82 15.96
CA ALA A 39 -16.52 -39.18 16.36
C ALA A 39 -15.31 -39.52 15.46
N GLU A 40 -15.31 -40.69 14.83
CA GLU A 40 -14.20 -41.14 13.98
C GLU A 40 -14.28 -40.61 12.54
N ALA A 41 -15.42 -40.02 12.15
CA ALA A 41 -15.66 -39.60 10.77
C ALA A 41 -14.70 -38.50 10.26
N PRO A 42 -14.36 -37.45 11.03
CA PRO A 42 -13.40 -36.45 10.58
C PRO A 42 -11.99 -37.00 10.29
N LEU A 43 -11.60 -38.09 10.96
CA LEU A 43 -10.28 -38.72 10.79
C LEU A 43 -10.27 -39.84 9.75
N SER A 44 -11.38 -40.56 9.59
CA SER A 44 -11.50 -41.66 8.63
C SER A 44 -11.75 -41.16 7.19
N TRP A 45 -12.42 -40.01 7.02
CA TRP A 45 -12.70 -39.45 5.70
C TRP A 45 -11.55 -38.57 5.22
N TRP A 46 -11.11 -38.77 3.98
CA TRP A 46 -10.01 -38.00 3.39
C TRP A 46 -10.27 -36.48 3.40
N SER A 47 -11.51 -36.06 3.12
CA SER A 47 -11.93 -34.66 3.15
C SER A 47 -11.96 -34.08 4.57
N GLY A 48 -12.33 -34.89 5.57
CA GLY A 48 -12.25 -34.53 6.98
C GLY A 48 -10.81 -34.28 7.43
N ARG A 49 -9.88 -35.17 7.02
CA ARG A 49 -8.44 -35.00 7.30
C ARG A 49 -7.86 -33.73 6.68
N ILE A 50 -8.25 -33.40 5.45
CA ILE A 50 -7.83 -32.14 4.79
C ILE A 50 -8.37 -30.93 5.54
N ALA A 51 -9.67 -30.92 5.87
CA ALA A 51 -10.28 -29.81 6.60
C ALA A 51 -9.62 -29.62 7.99
N LEU A 52 -9.37 -30.70 8.71
CA LEU A 52 -8.69 -30.67 10.01
C LEU A 52 -7.25 -30.17 9.89
N GLY A 53 -6.49 -30.72 8.94
CA GLY A 53 -5.11 -30.31 8.68
C GLY A 53 -5.02 -28.83 8.32
N TYR A 54 -5.90 -28.35 7.45
CA TYR A 54 -6.01 -26.93 7.11
C TYR A 54 -6.32 -26.08 8.35
N SER A 55 -7.31 -26.45 9.16
CA SER A 55 -7.68 -25.71 10.38
C SER A 55 -6.51 -25.64 11.37
N ILE A 56 -5.72 -26.70 11.51
CA ILE A 56 -4.51 -26.71 12.34
C ILE A 56 -3.45 -25.74 11.78
N VAL A 57 -3.17 -25.82 10.48
CA VAL A 57 -2.17 -24.96 9.82
C VAL A 57 -2.58 -23.48 9.94
N ASP A 58 -3.85 -23.16 9.72
CA ASP A 58 -4.36 -21.79 9.84
C ASP A 58 -4.30 -21.30 11.29
N ALA A 59 -4.59 -22.14 12.28
CA ALA A 59 -4.46 -21.80 13.69
C ALA A 59 -3.01 -21.54 14.10
N LEU A 60 -2.06 -22.37 13.64
CA LEU A 60 -0.63 -22.17 13.87
C LEU A 60 -0.14 -20.87 13.22
N TYR A 61 -0.51 -20.62 11.96
CA TYR A 61 -0.25 -19.35 11.29
C TYR A 61 -0.84 -18.17 12.06
N ALA A 62 -2.10 -18.27 12.51
CA ALA A 62 -2.75 -17.21 13.27
C ALA A 62 -1.98 -16.89 14.56
N LEU A 63 -1.52 -17.92 15.27
CA LEU A 63 -0.83 -17.80 16.55
C LEU A 63 0.61 -17.28 16.40
N PHE A 64 1.39 -17.86 15.49
CA PHE A 64 2.83 -17.65 15.41
C PHE A 64 3.27 -16.60 14.38
N ILE A 65 2.41 -16.27 13.41
CA ILE A 65 2.75 -15.33 12.33
C ILE A 65 1.84 -14.11 12.38
N TYR A 66 0.52 -14.32 12.24
CA TYR A 66 -0.42 -13.20 12.11
C TYR A 66 -0.49 -12.36 13.38
N ARG A 67 -0.63 -12.98 14.56
CA ARG A 67 -0.73 -12.24 15.83
C ARG A 67 0.49 -11.37 16.13
N PRO A 68 1.74 -11.88 16.06
CA PRO A 68 2.93 -11.02 16.22
C PRO A 68 3.01 -9.91 15.18
N TYR A 69 2.73 -10.22 13.91
CA TYR A 69 2.74 -9.23 12.84
C TYR A 69 1.70 -8.11 13.08
N ASN A 70 0.48 -8.47 13.46
CA ASN A 70 -0.60 -7.53 13.76
C ASN A 70 -0.29 -6.66 14.98
N ARG A 71 0.38 -7.22 16.01
CA ARG A 71 0.85 -6.42 17.16
C ARG A 71 1.86 -5.35 16.72
N ARG A 72 2.81 -5.71 15.85
CA ARG A 72 3.79 -4.75 15.31
C ARG A 72 3.11 -3.65 14.49
N LEU A 73 2.14 -3.98 13.64
CA LEU A 73 1.40 -2.98 12.84
C LEU A 73 0.67 -1.93 13.68
N LYS A 74 0.28 -2.28 14.90
CA LYS A 74 -0.43 -1.38 15.83
C LYS A 74 0.51 -0.52 16.69
N GLN A 75 1.82 -0.64 16.51
CA GLN A 75 2.79 0.24 17.17
C GLN A 75 2.66 1.68 16.66
N ALA A 76 3.11 2.65 17.45
CA ALA A 76 3.11 4.07 17.07
C ALA A 76 3.91 4.29 15.78
N ALA A 77 3.52 5.29 14.99
CA ALA A 77 4.27 5.64 13.80
C ALA A 77 5.57 6.33 14.20
N GLU A 78 6.64 6.08 13.45
CA GLU A 78 7.85 6.88 13.56
C GLU A 78 7.72 8.05 12.60
N HIS A 79 7.67 9.26 13.15
CA HIS A 79 7.50 10.47 12.36
C HIS A 79 8.85 11.10 12.03
N PRO A 80 9.03 11.68 10.83
CA PRO A 80 10.23 12.45 10.54
C PRO A 80 10.33 13.68 11.45
N PRO A 81 11.52 14.28 11.59
CA PRO A 81 11.66 15.54 12.30
C PRO A 81 10.74 16.61 11.73
N LEU A 82 10.11 17.39 12.62
CA LEU A 82 9.23 18.49 12.20
C LEU A 82 10.02 19.53 11.42
N LEU A 83 9.40 20.03 10.34
CA LEU A 83 9.90 21.19 9.62
C LEU A 83 9.96 22.40 10.57
N PRO A 84 10.87 23.37 10.36
CA PRO A 84 10.84 24.63 11.08
C PRO A 84 9.48 25.33 10.97
N ARG A 85 9.06 26.08 12.00
CA ARG A 85 7.75 26.76 12.04
C ARG A 85 7.44 27.58 10.79
N ALA A 86 8.43 28.34 10.29
CA ALA A 86 8.25 29.15 9.08
C ALA A 86 7.95 28.30 7.84
N GLU A 87 8.63 27.16 7.68
CA GLU A 87 8.42 26.23 6.57
C GLU A 87 7.09 25.48 6.71
N ARG A 88 6.73 25.04 7.92
CA ARG A 88 5.39 24.46 8.20
C ARG A 88 4.29 25.44 7.85
N ARG A 89 4.43 26.71 8.25
CA ARG A 89 3.45 27.76 7.95
C ARG A 89 3.31 27.97 6.45
N ALA A 90 4.42 28.01 5.72
CA ALA A 90 4.41 28.13 4.26
C ALA A 90 3.75 26.91 3.59
N LEU A 91 4.00 25.70 4.10
CA LEU A 91 3.36 24.48 3.64
C LEU A 91 1.85 24.49 3.91
N PHE A 92 1.43 24.89 5.11
CA PHE A 92 0.02 25.02 5.49
C PHE A 92 -0.73 25.98 4.57
N LEU A 93 -0.20 27.18 4.34
CA LEU A 93 -0.80 28.15 3.42
C LEU A 93 -0.89 27.58 2.00
N ARG A 94 0.18 26.96 1.51
CA ARG A 94 0.18 26.34 0.18
C ARG A 94 -0.87 25.23 0.06
N CYS A 95 -1.06 24.43 1.11
CA CYS A 95 -2.12 23.44 1.15
C CYS A 95 -3.49 24.11 1.07
N LEU A 96 -3.73 25.15 1.89
CA LEU A 96 -4.98 25.91 1.95
C LEU A 96 -5.33 26.59 0.61
N ASP A 97 -4.33 27.17 -0.07
CA ASP A 97 -4.49 27.80 -1.39
C ASP A 97 -4.93 26.81 -2.47
N ASN A 98 -4.56 25.54 -2.31
CA ASN A 98 -4.93 24.45 -3.21
C ASN A 98 -6.19 23.70 -2.79
N ILE A 99 -6.95 24.19 -1.80
CA ILE A 99 -8.26 23.64 -1.44
C ILE A 99 -9.34 24.36 -2.27
N PRO A 100 -10.06 23.64 -3.17
CA PRO A 100 -11.12 24.26 -3.97
C PRO A 100 -12.33 24.67 -3.13
N ASP A 101 -12.71 23.84 -2.17
CA ASP A 101 -13.87 24.01 -1.28
C ASP A 101 -13.48 23.56 0.13
N VAL A 102 -13.36 24.51 1.05
CA VAL A 102 -12.93 24.25 2.44
C VAL A 102 -13.99 23.55 3.25
N THR A 103 -15.28 23.82 3.02
CA THR A 103 -16.37 23.13 3.72
C THR A 103 -16.34 21.65 3.38
N ASN A 104 -16.33 21.31 2.09
CA ASN A 104 -16.25 19.92 1.65
C ASN A 104 -14.93 19.24 2.06
N TYR A 105 -13.82 19.99 2.02
CA TYR A 105 -12.51 19.51 2.49
C TYR A 105 -12.59 19.05 3.95
N LEU A 106 -13.11 19.91 4.84
CA LEU A 106 -13.28 19.59 6.24
C LEU A 106 -14.26 18.43 6.39
N GLN A 107 -15.46 18.49 5.79
CA GLN A 107 -16.44 17.42 5.90
C GLN A 107 -15.85 16.04 5.56
N LYS A 108 -15.10 15.90 4.46
CA LYS A 108 -14.49 14.62 4.10
C LYS A 108 -13.39 14.19 5.08
N TRP A 109 -12.53 15.11 5.55
CA TRP A 109 -11.54 14.81 6.61
C TRP A 109 -12.21 14.45 7.94
N PHE A 110 -13.41 14.96 8.19
CA PHE A 110 -14.26 14.66 9.36
C PHE A 110 -15.33 13.60 9.06
N LEU A 111 -15.03 12.66 8.16
CA LEU A 111 -15.84 11.46 7.90
C LEU A 111 -17.26 11.72 7.35
N GLY A 112 -17.47 12.85 6.69
CA GLY A 112 -18.76 13.31 6.21
C GLY A 112 -19.64 13.92 7.30
N ALA A 113 -19.04 14.41 8.40
CA ALA A 113 -19.77 15.05 9.49
C ALA A 113 -20.53 16.30 9.03
N GLU A 114 -21.64 16.57 9.73
CA GLU A 114 -22.38 17.82 9.58
C GLU A 114 -21.50 19.01 9.94
N GLU A 115 -21.65 20.10 9.19
CA GLU A 115 -20.80 21.28 9.32
C GLU A 115 -20.90 21.91 10.73
N SER A 116 -22.08 21.83 11.36
CA SER A 116 -22.30 22.32 12.72
C SER A 116 -21.59 21.53 13.82
N ASP A 117 -21.18 20.29 13.52
CA ASP A 117 -20.46 19.41 14.43
C ASP A 117 -18.94 19.54 14.32
N ILE A 118 -18.45 20.25 13.29
CA ILE A 118 -17.03 20.59 13.11
C ILE A 118 -16.79 21.96 13.75
N ARG A 119 -16.11 21.95 14.91
CA ARG A 119 -15.84 23.16 15.71
C ARG A 119 -14.36 23.44 15.84
N GLN A 120 -14.02 24.58 16.45
CA GLN A 120 -12.64 25.05 16.61
C GLN A 120 -11.71 23.97 17.19
N ASP A 121 -12.13 23.28 18.26
CA ASP A 121 -11.27 22.25 18.88
C ASP A 121 -11.07 21.02 17.99
N ASN A 122 -12.08 20.67 17.17
CA ASN A 122 -11.97 19.56 16.21
C ASN A 122 -10.95 19.92 15.11
N VAL A 123 -11.02 21.15 14.58
CA VAL A 123 -10.09 21.63 13.54
C VAL A 123 -8.68 21.77 14.11
N ARG A 124 -8.52 22.28 15.33
CA ARG A 124 -7.23 22.35 16.03
C ARG A 124 -6.61 20.96 16.17
N GLU A 125 -7.39 19.98 16.60
CA GLU A 125 -6.97 18.58 16.73
C GLU A 125 -6.52 17.98 15.38
N PHE A 126 -7.27 18.25 14.32
CA PHE A 126 -6.92 17.81 12.97
C PHE A 126 -5.61 18.43 12.48
N LEU A 127 -5.41 19.74 12.67
CA LEU A 127 -4.21 20.46 12.26
C LEU A 127 -2.98 20.05 13.06
N SER A 128 -3.16 19.79 14.36
CA SER A 128 -2.13 19.27 15.26
C SER A 128 -1.54 17.95 14.76
N TRP A 129 -2.42 17.04 14.33
CA TRP A 129 -1.98 15.82 13.65
C TRP A 129 -1.36 16.12 12.28
N ALA A 130 -2.05 16.87 11.42
CA ALA A 130 -1.70 16.98 10.00
C ALA A 130 -0.38 17.71 9.72
N PHE A 131 0.02 18.66 10.60
CA PHE A 131 1.21 19.49 10.38
C PHE A 131 2.28 19.35 11.48
N LEU A 132 1.92 18.79 12.64
CA LEU A 132 2.85 18.65 13.77
C LEU A 132 3.01 17.20 14.26
N ASP A 133 2.30 16.23 13.67
CA ASP A 133 2.35 14.83 14.07
C ASP A 133 2.09 14.61 15.58
N ARG A 134 1.34 15.51 16.23
CA ARG A 134 1.09 15.47 17.67
C ARG A 134 -0.18 14.70 18.00
N HIS A 135 -0.09 13.93 19.09
CA HIS A 135 -1.28 13.46 19.78
C HIS A 135 -1.96 14.63 20.53
N PRO A 136 -3.30 14.67 20.58
CA PRO A 136 -4.00 15.75 21.27
C PRO A 136 -3.60 15.80 22.74
N GLY A 137 -3.16 16.98 23.21
CA GLY A 137 -2.68 17.22 24.57
C GLY A 137 -1.17 17.13 24.75
N ASN A 138 -0.41 16.78 23.70
CA ASN A 138 1.05 16.71 23.73
C ASN A 138 1.71 17.93 23.04
N GLU A 139 0.94 18.95 22.68
CA GLU A 139 1.42 20.19 22.08
C GLU A 139 2.10 21.10 23.12
N THR A 140 3.17 21.76 22.72
CA THR A 140 3.81 22.83 23.50
C THR A 140 3.01 24.14 23.42
N PRO A 141 3.19 25.10 24.34
CA PRO A 141 2.53 26.40 24.26
C PRO A 141 2.75 27.13 22.93
N ALA A 142 3.96 27.08 22.38
CA ALA A 142 4.27 27.70 21.09
C ALA A 142 3.60 27.00 19.90
N GLU A 143 3.41 25.68 19.98
CA GLU A 143 2.66 24.92 18.98
C GLU A 143 1.15 25.20 19.07
N LEU A 144 0.61 25.41 20.28
CA LEU A 144 -0.78 25.83 20.46
C LEU A 144 -1.06 27.20 19.86
N GLU A 145 -0.16 28.17 20.05
CA GLU A 145 -0.24 29.49 19.39
C GLU A 145 -0.21 29.37 17.86
N GLU A 146 0.67 28.54 17.30
CA GLU A 146 0.72 28.27 15.86
C GLU A 146 -0.57 27.63 15.34
N LEU A 147 -1.16 26.71 16.11
CA LEU A 147 -2.42 26.07 15.73
C LEU A 147 -3.61 27.04 15.77
N ASP A 148 -3.64 27.97 16.73
CA ASP A 148 -4.65 29.01 16.78
C ASP A 148 -4.54 29.94 15.55
N GLU A 149 -3.32 30.29 15.13
CA GLU A 149 -3.09 31.00 13.86
C GLU A 149 -3.66 30.22 12.66
N TYR A 150 -3.43 28.90 12.60
CA TYR A 150 -3.95 28.08 11.49
C TYR A 150 -5.47 27.96 11.51
N VAL A 151 -6.11 27.85 12.68
CA VAL A 151 -7.58 27.85 12.80
C VAL A 151 -8.15 29.16 12.27
N LEU A 152 -7.55 30.31 12.61
CA LEU A 152 -7.98 31.61 12.10
C LEU A 152 -7.87 31.70 10.58
N GLU A 153 -6.80 31.17 9.98
CA GLU A 153 -6.66 31.13 8.51
C GLU A 153 -7.73 30.22 7.85
N VAL A 154 -8.09 29.11 8.48
CA VAL A 154 -9.20 28.26 8.03
C VAL A 154 -10.53 29.01 8.10
N GLU A 155 -10.82 29.72 9.20
CA GLU A 155 -12.03 30.53 9.35
C GLU A 155 -12.12 31.65 8.31
N LYS A 156 -11.00 32.33 8.03
CA LYS A 156 -10.92 33.33 6.94
C LYS A 156 -11.28 32.72 5.59
N ARG A 157 -10.76 31.52 5.29
CA ARG A 157 -11.02 30.84 4.00
C ARG A 157 -12.46 30.29 3.91
N LEU A 158 -13.09 30.00 5.04
CA LEU A 158 -14.51 29.64 5.15
C LEU A 158 -15.45 30.85 5.06
N ASP A 159 -14.92 32.08 5.12
CA ASP A 159 -15.68 33.32 5.21
C ASP A 159 -16.67 33.37 6.40
N ARG A 160 -16.34 32.66 7.49
CA ARG A 160 -17.14 32.64 8.73
C ARG A 160 -16.34 32.02 9.89
N PRO A 161 -16.64 32.42 11.14
CA PRO A 161 -16.06 31.78 12.31
C PRO A 161 -16.62 30.38 12.53
N LEU A 162 -15.78 29.46 13.03
CA LEU A 162 -16.22 28.17 13.55
C LEU A 162 -16.81 28.37 14.94
N ARG A 163 -17.76 27.50 15.32
CA ARG A 163 -18.32 27.55 16.67
C ARG A 163 -17.25 27.18 17.70
N SER A 164 -17.26 27.86 18.84
CA SER A 164 -16.32 27.59 19.92
C SER A 164 -16.53 26.21 20.57
N GLY A 165 -15.44 25.71 21.15
CA GLY A 165 -15.38 24.43 21.85
C GLY A 165 -15.32 23.21 20.92
N ARG A 166 -15.61 22.03 21.49
CA ARG A 166 -15.57 20.75 20.78
C ARG A 166 -16.96 20.32 20.31
N GLY A 167 -17.08 19.99 19.03
CA GLY A 167 -18.25 19.36 18.45
C GLY A 167 -18.14 17.84 18.41
N LYS A 168 -19.17 17.18 17.84
CA LYS A 168 -19.27 15.71 17.80
C LYS A 168 -18.42 15.06 16.70
N ALA A 169 -17.92 15.84 15.74
CA ALA A 169 -17.17 15.33 14.61
C ALA A 169 -15.83 14.70 15.05
N ARG A 170 -15.36 13.72 14.26
CA ARG A 170 -14.05 13.08 14.43
C ARG A 170 -13.27 13.16 13.13
N SER A 171 -12.04 13.63 13.19
CA SER A 171 -11.14 13.68 12.04
C SER A 171 -10.49 12.32 11.80
N LEU A 172 -10.17 12.06 10.53
CA LEU A 172 -9.27 11.00 10.12
C LEU A 172 -7.82 11.43 10.40
N ARG A 173 -7.04 10.60 11.11
CA ARG A 173 -5.63 10.83 11.42
C ARG A 173 -4.81 9.57 11.11
N LEU A 174 -4.36 9.46 9.87
CA LEU A 174 -3.84 8.21 9.29
C LEU A 174 -2.68 7.56 10.07
N THR A 175 -1.85 8.35 10.74
CA THR A 175 -0.66 7.88 11.48
C THR A 175 -0.93 7.65 12.97
N LEU A 176 -2.02 8.21 13.52
CA LEU A 176 -2.37 8.13 14.94
C LEU A 176 -3.56 7.20 15.22
N ASP A 177 -4.54 7.16 14.31
CA ASP A 177 -5.72 6.31 14.47
C ASP A 177 -5.33 4.82 14.39
N GLU A 178 -6.05 3.97 15.13
CA GLU A 178 -5.81 2.53 15.09
C GLU A 178 -6.09 1.97 13.69
N ILE A 179 -5.18 1.12 13.21
CA ILE A 179 -5.33 0.43 11.94
C ILE A 179 -6.24 -0.78 12.16
N GLU A 180 -7.41 -0.76 11.53
CA GLU A 180 -8.27 -1.93 11.43
C GLU A 180 -7.68 -2.93 10.43
N VAL A 181 -7.14 -4.04 10.94
CA VAL A 181 -6.60 -5.13 10.11
C VAL A 181 -7.60 -6.27 10.08
N ARG A 182 -7.94 -6.72 8.87
CA ARG A 182 -8.75 -7.93 8.68
C ARG A 182 -7.87 -9.16 8.59
N TYR A 183 -8.30 -10.23 9.26
CA TYR A 183 -7.61 -11.51 9.19
C TYR A 183 -7.63 -12.08 7.77
N ARG A 184 -6.45 -12.46 7.28
CA ARG A 184 -6.26 -13.23 6.06
C ARG A 184 -5.72 -14.59 6.43
N SER A 185 -6.48 -15.62 6.12
CA SER A 185 -6.13 -17.02 6.34
C SER A 185 -5.01 -17.47 5.41
N VAL A 186 -4.46 -18.66 5.67
CA VAL A 186 -3.36 -19.25 4.90
C VAL A 186 -3.70 -19.39 3.43
N ILE A 187 -4.96 -19.66 3.06
CA ILE A 187 -5.36 -19.79 1.65
C ILE A 187 -5.13 -18.50 0.84
N TRP A 188 -5.28 -17.33 1.46
CA TRP A 188 -4.98 -16.05 0.79
C TRP A 188 -3.50 -15.96 0.40
N TYR A 189 -2.60 -16.31 1.32
CA TYR A 189 -1.16 -16.28 1.04
C TYR A 189 -0.72 -17.40 0.10
N ILE A 190 -1.42 -18.55 0.06
CA ILE A 190 -1.24 -19.55 -1.00
C ILE A 190 -1.57 -18.93 -2.37
N ILE A 191 -2.72 -18.26 -2.50
CA ILE A 191 -3.10 -17.59 -3.75
C ILE A 191 -2.05 -16.54 -4.16
N VAL A 192 -1.59 -15.70 -3.22
CA VAL A 192 -0.53 -14.72 -3.48
C VAL A 192 0.75 -15.41 -3.99
N GLY A 193 1.14 -16.53 -3.37
CA GLY A 193 2.34 -17.28 -3.76
C GLY A 193 2.23 -17.90 -5.16
N VAL A 194 1.05 -18.42 -5.51
CA VAL A 194 0.77 -18.92 -6.87
C VAL A 194 0.86 -17.78 -7.88
N VAL A 195 0.24 -16.64 -7.62
CA VAL A 195 0.31 -15.47 -8.52
C VAL A 195 1.74 -14.97 -8.68
N ASP A 196 2.53 -14.97 -7.61
CA ASP A 196 3.94 -14.60 -7.64
C ASP A 196 4.77 -15.55 -8.52
N LEU A 197 4.57 -16.86 -8.37
CA LEU A 197 5.23 -17.87 -9.21
C LEU A 197 4.83 -17.72 -10.68
N LEU A 198 3.54 -17.53 -10.98
CA LEU A 198 3.07 -17.29 -12.34
C LEU A 198 3.66 -16.01 -12.92
N THR A 199 3.76 -14.94 -12.13
CA THR A 199 4.40 -13.68 -12.54
C THR A 199 5.85 -13.91 -12.93
N HIS A 200 6.61 -14.63 -12.10
CA HIS A 200 7.99 -14.98 -12.38
C HIS A 200 8.13 -15.78 -13.68
N LEU A 201 7.35 -16.86 -13.82
CA LEU A 201 7.39 -17.70 -15.02
C LEU A 201 7.02 -16.91 -16.29
N THR A 202 6.05 -16.01 -16.21
CA THR A 202 5.64 -15.15 -17.32
C THR A 202 6.75 -14.17 -17.71
N LEU A 203 7.30 -13.42 -16.75
CA LEU A 203 8.37 -12.46 -17.03
C LEU A 203 9.65 -13.14 -17.52
N SER A 204 9.99 -14.31 -16.98
CA SER A 204 11.13 -15.09 -17.46
C SER A 204 10.96 -15.57 -18.90
N ARG A 205 9.76 -16.01 -19.29
CA ARG A 205 9.45 -16.33 -20.70
C ARG A 205 9.53 -15.10 -21.61
N GLN A 206 9.30 -13.91 -21.07
CA GLN A 206 9.43 -12.64 -21.77
C GLN A 206 10.86 -12.09 -21.78
N GLY A 207 11.86 -12.87 -21.35
CA GLY A 207 13.28 -12.50 -21.42
C GLY A 207 13.80 -11.72 -20.20
N PHE A 208 13.00 -11.55 -19.16
CA PHE A 208 13.47 -10.93 -17.92
C PHE A 208 14.25 -11.93 -17.05
N ARG A 209 15.34 -11.43 -16.45
CA ARG A 209 16.18 -12.12 -15.48
C ARG A 209 15.76 -11.69 -14.08
N HIS A 210 15.36 -12.64 -13.24
CA HIS A 210 15.00 -12.34 -11.85
C HIS A 210 16.25 -12.27 -10.97
N TYR A 211 16.34 -11.23 -10.15
CA TYR A 211 17.35 -11.05 -9.11
C TYR A 211 16.65 -11.08 -7.75
N ALA A 212 16.88 -12.15 -6.98
CA ALA A 212 16.21 -12.35 -5.70
C ALA A 212 16.91 -11.61 -4.56
N GLN A 213 16.13 -10.99 -3.67
CA GLN A 213 16.65 -10.41 -2.43
C GLN A 213 17.26 -11.50 -1.51
N PRO A 214 18.23 -11.16 -0.65
CA PRO A 214 18.85 -12.12 0.28
C PRO A 214 17.92 -12.62 1.38
N SER A 215 16.93 -11.81 1.79
CA SER A 215 16.09 -12.12 2.95
C SER A 215 14.89 -13.02 2.60
N HIS A 216 14.64 -14.02 3.46
CA HIS A 216 13.50 -14.94 3.39
C HIS A 216 12.33 -14.53 4.32
N SER A 217 12.41 -13.38 4.98
CA SER A 217 11.39 -12.91 5.95
C SER A 217 10.16 -12.31 5.28
N VAL A 218 9.60 -13.01 4.28
CA VAL A 218 8.43 -12.60 3.50
C VAL A 218 7.44 -13.76 3.45
N ILE A 219 6.16 -13.46 3.68
CA ILE A 219 5.07 -14.44 3.61
C ILE A 219 4.09 -14.03 2.51
N PRO A 220 3.74 -14.96 1.59
CA PRO A 220 4.17 -16.36 1.55
C PRO A 220 5.65 -16.52 1.21
N LEU A 221 6.23 -17.67 1.57
CA LEU A 221 7.58 -18.04 1.18
C LEU A 221 7.68 -18.02 -0.36
N ARG A 222 8.62 -17.25 -0.88
CA ARG A 222 8.82 -17.06 -2.32
C ARG A 222 9.70 -18.19 -2.87
N LEU A 223 9.08 -19.30 -3.28
CA LEU A 223 9.80 -20.49 -3.78
C LEU A 223 10.79 -20.14 -4.90
N GLN A 224 10.37 -19.32 -5.85
CA GLN A 224 11.20 -18.86 -6.97
C GLN A 224 12.41 -18.03 -6.51
N ALA A 225 12.30 -17.30 -5.40
CA ALA A 225 13.43 -16.56 -4.83
C ALA A 225 14.41 -17.47 -4.09
N SER A 226 13.92 -18.54 -3.45
CA SER A 226 14.78 -19.52 -2.78
C SER A 226 15.72 -20.23 -3.76
N PHE A 227 15.24 -20.54 -4.96
CA PHE A 227 16.02 -21.21 -6.01
C PHE A 227 16.52 -20.27 -7.12
N ALA A 228 16.52 -18.96 -6.89
CA ALA A 228 16.94 -18.00 -7.90
C ALA A 228 18.41 -18.17 -8.27
N ALA A 229 18.69 -18.24 -9.58
CA ALA A 229 20.04 -18.32 -10.11
C ALA A 229 20.86 -17.03 -9.89
N ARG A 230 20.18 -15.90 -9.64
CA ARG A 230 20.81 -14.59 -9.44
C ARG A 230 20.33 -13.97 -8.13
N ARG A 231 21.27 -13.38 -7.42
CA ARG A 231 21.03 -12.64 -6.18
C ARG A 231 21.16 -11.16 -6.44
N SER A 232 20.27 -10.38 -5.85
CA SER A 232 20.37 -8.93 -5.85
C SER A 232 21.57 -8.49 -5.00
N VAL A 233 22.26 -7.45 -5.45
CA VAL A 233 23.26 -6.71 -4.64
C VAL A 233 22.62 -5.87 -3.53
N SER A 234 21.29 -5.72 -3.58
CA SER A 234 20.49 -4.92 -2.68
C SER A 234 19.50 -5.81 -1.90
N GLN A 235 18.84 -5.24 -0.89
CA GLN A 235 17.74 -5.88 -0.17
C GLN A 235 16.45 -5.97 -0.99
N LEU A 236 16.41 -5.39 -2.19
CA LEU A 236 15.25 -5.39 -3.08
C LEU A 236 15.39 -6.46 -4.15
N SER A 237 14.32 -7.20 -4.40
CA SER A 237 14.22 -8.07 -5.57
C SER A 237 13.73 -7.28 -6.79
N TYR A 238 14.16 -7.69 -7.99
CA TYR A 238 13.74 -7.06 -9.23
C TYR A 238 13.84 -8.01 -10.42
N PHE A 239 13.11 -7.68 -11.48
CA PHE A 239 13.28 -8.29 -12.80
C PHE A 239 14.07 -7.34 -13.68
N TYR A 240 15.07 -7.87 -14.37
CA TYR A 240 15.97 -7.12 -15.22
C TYR A 240 15.92 -7.62 -16.66
N ARG A 241 15.79 -6.68 -17.59
CA ARG A 241 16.01 -6.90 -19.02
C ARG A 241 17.18 -6.02 -19.48
N PRO A 242 18.19 -6.59 -20.15
CA PRO A 242 19.30 -5.81 -20.72
C PRO A 242 18.83 -4.73 -21.67
N HIS A 243 19.58 -3.63 -21.72
CA HIS A 243 19.33 -2.53 -22.65
C HIS A 243 20.26 -2.65 -23.85
N THR A 244 19.70 -2.67 -25.06
CA THR A 244 20.46 -2.74 -26.33
C THR A 244 20.13 -1.59 -27.28
N ALA A 245 18.98 -0.93 -27.12
CA ALA A 245 18.61 0.24 -27.91
C ALA A 245 19.60 1.40 -27.73
N LYS A 246 20.03 1.99 -28.85
CA LYS A 246 21.03 3.09 -28.87
C LYS A 246 20.39 4.47 -28.71
N ASP A 247 19.13 4.60 -29.14
CA ASP A 247 18.45 5.89 -29.30
C ASP A 247 17.38 6.12 -28.21
N LYS A 248 17.35 5.24 -27.21
CA LYS A 248 16.39 5.25 -26.10
C LYS A 248 17.16 5.16 -24.79
N VAL A 249 16.51 5.52 -23.68
CA VAL A 249 17.03 5.30 -22.33
C VAL A 249 16.39 4.07 -21.70
N PRO A 250 17.09 3.34 -20.82
CA PRO A 250 16.50 2.23 -20.08
C PRO A 250 15.49 2.73 -19.05
N LEU A 251 14.60 1.85 -18.61
CA LEU A 251 13.46 2.18 -17.75
C LEU A 251 13.55 1.53 -16.37
N VAL A 252 13.44 2.33 -15.32
CA VAL A 252 13.15 1.87 -13.96
C VAL A 252 11.64 1.92 -13.74
N PHE A 253 11.03 0.75 -13.52
CA PHE A 253 9.59 0.60 -13.34
C PHE A 253 9.25 0.32 -11.86
N LEU A 254 8.39 1.17 -11.30
CA LEU A 254 7.96 1.16 -9.89
C LEU A 254 6.45 0.93 -9.81
N HIS A 255 6.05 -0.26 -9.34
CA HIS A 255 4.64 -0.65 -9.30
C HIS A 255 3.86 -0.01 -8.14
N GLY A 256 2.54 0.02 -8.30
CA GLY A 256 1.60 0.45 -7.25
C GLY A 256 1.25 -0.64 -6.25
N ILE A 257 0.45 -0.28 -5.25
CA ILE A 257 -0.07 -1.22 -4.25
C ILE A 257 -0.94 -2.30 -4.91
N GLY A 258 -0.71 -3.58 -4.61
CA GLY A 258 -1.41 -4.67 -5.29
C GLY A 258 -0.88 -6.07 -5.00
N ILE A 259 -0.89 -6.93 -6.02
CA ILE A 259 -0.40 -8.32 -5.94
C ILE A 259 1.03 -8.48 -6.53
N GLY A 260 1.83 -7.40 -6.47
CA GLY A 260 3.15 -7.31 -7.11
C GLY A 260 3.05 -7.02 -8.60
N LEU A 261 3.97 -7.59 -9.40
CA LEU A 261 4.14 -7.25 -10.81
C LEU A 261 3.11 -7.90 -11.76
N TRP A 262 2.26 -8.83 -11.28
CA TRP A 262 1.28 -9.53 -12.13
C TRP A 262 0.47 -8.63 -13.07
N PRO A 263 -0.15 -7.50 -12.60
CA PRO A 263 -0.98 -6.65 -13.45
C PRO A 263 -0.20 -5.95 -14.57
N TYR A 264 1.13 -5.92 -14.48
CA TYR A 264 1.99 -5.18 -15.39
C TYR A 264 2.72 -6.10 -16.37
N THR A 265 2.58 -7.42 -16.25
CA THR A 265 3.30 -8.39 -17.10
C THR A 265 3.03 -8.20 -18.59
N GLN A 266 1.79 -7.86 -18.98
CA GLN A 266 1.45 -7.55 -20.38
C GLN A 266 2.08 -6.24 -20.85
N TYR A 267 1.99 -5.19 -20.03
CA TYR A 267 2.59 -3.90 -20.33
C TYR A 267 4.12 -3.99 -20.46
N LEU A 268 4.78 -4.70 -19.54
CA LEU A 268 6.23 -4.90 -19.57
C LEU A 268 6.69 -5.70 -20.80
N ALA A 269 5.87 -6.63 -21.29
CA ALA A 269 6.11 -7.30 -22.56
C ALA A 269 5.97 -6.35 -23.75
N SER A 270 4.91 -5.53 -23.79
CA SER A 270 4.60 -4.67 -24.93
C SER A 270 5.66 -3.59 -25.18
N LEU A 271 6.45 -3.21 -24.16
CA LEU A 271 7.54 -2.24 -24.30
C LEU A 271 8.58 -2.60 -25.39
N ASN A 272 8.74 -3.89 -25.69
CA ASN A 272 9.70 -4.39 -26.66
C ASN A 272 9.05 -5.25 -27.75
N GLU A 273 7.73 -5.23 -27.89
CA GLU A 273 7.00 -6.09 -28.84
C GLU A 273 7.32 -5.76 -30.31
N ALA A 274 7.58 -4.49 -30.61
CA ALA A 274 7.97 -4.01 -31.94
C ALA A 274 9.49 -3.87 -32.13
N SER A 275 10.30 -4.21 -31.12
CA SER A 275 11.76 -4.08 -31.19
C SER A 275 12.40 -5.29 -31.87
N ILE A 276 13.37 -5.03 -32.73
CA ILE A 276 14.31 -6.06 -33.22
C ILE A 276 15.25 -6.44 -32.04
N GLU A 277 15.84 -7.64 -32.05
CA GLU A 277 16.64 -8.17 -30.93
C GLU A 277 17.72 -7.21 -30.40
N ASP A 278 18.34 -6.41 -31.28
CA ASP A 278 19.40 -5.46 -30.92
C ASP A 278 18.92 -4.03 -30.56
N GLU A 279 17.59 -3.81 -30.47
CA GLU A 279 17.00 -2.49 -30.16
C GLU A 279 15.99 -2.54 -29.00
N GLN A 280 16.31 -3.31 -27.96
CA GLN A 280 15.45 -3.47 -26.80
C GLN A 280 15.71 -2.38 -25.74
N VAL A 281 14.62 -1.79 -25.26
CA VAL A 281 14.60 -0.96 -24.05
C VAL A 281 14.83 -1.86 -22.85
N GLY A 282 15.92 -1.62 -22.12
CA GLY A 282 16.20 -2.33 -20.88
C GLY A 282 15.25 -1.90 -19.79
N VAL A 283 14.89 -2.82 -18.91
CA VAL A 283 13.90 -2.57 -17.86
C VAL A 283 14.38 -3.16 -16.53
N ILE A 284 14.41 -2.34 -15.49
CA ILE A 284 14.47 -2.78 -14.10
C ILE A 284 13.05 -2.63 -13.53
N ALA A 285 12.33 -3.74 -13.44
CA ALA A 285 11.02 -3.78 -12.79
C ALA A 285 11.21 -4.18 -11.32
N LEU A 286 11.14 -3.19 -10.44
CA LEU A 286 11.38 -3.36 -9.02
C LEU A 286 10.22 -4.12 -8.37
N GLU A 287 10.51 -5.06 -7.48
CA GLU A 287 9.49 -5.70 -6.64
C GLU A 287 9.50 -5.07 -5.23
N TYR A 288 8.68 -4.04 -5.02
CA TYR A 288 8.51 -3.44 -3.69
C TYR A 288 7.51 -4.26 -2.86
N LEU A 289 8.04 -5.26 -2.15
CA LEU A 289 7.23 -6.27 -1.45
C LEU A 289 6.28 -5.74 -0.36
N PRO A 290 6.61 -4.69 0.41
CA PRO A 290 5.72 -4.17 1.46
C PRO A 290 4.35 -3.72 0.94
N VAL A 291 4.23 -3.34 -0.33
CA VAL A 291 2.96 -2.92 -0.95
C VAL A 291 2.34 -3.99 -1.87
N SER A 292 2.83 -5.23 -1.78
CA SER A 292 2.49 -6.31 -2.70
C SER A 292 1.62 -7.41 -2.07
N ALA A 293 0.72 -7.08 -1.14
CA ALA A 293 -0.19 -8.03 -0.47
C ALA A 293 0.54 -9.21 0.22
N ARG A 294 1.66 -8.91 0.85
CA ARG A 294 2.54 -9.86 1.57
C ARG A 294 2.73 -9.39 3.00
N LEU A 295 3.06 -10.32 3.90
CA LEU A 295 3.58 -9.96 5.21
C LEU A 295 5.10 -9.81 5.10
N THR A 296 5.62 -8.63 5.42
CA THR A 296 7.05 -8.27 5.29
C THR A 296 7.61 -7.70 6.58
N GLY A 297 8.90 -7.34 6.59
CA GLY A 297 9.45 -6.36 7.52
C GLY A 297 8.79 -4.99 7.42
N ALA A 298 9.27 -4.02 8.21
CA ALA A 298 8.95 -2.61 7.98
C ALA A 298 9.37 -2.20 6.55
N PRO A 299 8.64 -1.28 5.89
CA PRO A 299 9.11 -0.66 4.66
C PRO A 299 10.46 0.01 4.86
N LEU A 300 11.21 0.18 3.76
CA LEU A 300 12.45 0.94 3.81
C LEU A 300 12.14 2.41 4.04
N SER A 301 12.97 3.08 4.84
CA SER A 301 13.00 4.54 4.89
C SER A 301 13.41 5.11 3.53
N GLN A 302 13.17 6.41 3.33
CA GLN A 302 13.58 7.10 2.11
C GLN A 302 15.09 6.92 1.83
N ALA A 303 15.93 7.06 2.86
CA ALA A 303 17.39 6.97 2.72
C ALA A 303 17.82 5.54 2.34
N GLU A 304 17.26 4.53 3.00
CA GLU A 304 17.53 3.12 2.69
C GLU A 304 17.07 2.78 1.27
N PHE A 305 15.85 3.16 0.89
CA PHE A 305 15.36 2.92 -0.46
C PHE A 305 16.27 3.53 -1.53
N LEU A 306 16.70 4.79 -1.33
CA LEU A 306 17.62 5.48 -2.24
C LEU A 306 18.99 4.77 -2.32
N HIS A 307 19.49 4.26 -1.20
CA HIS A 307 20.71 3.47 -1.18
C HIS A 307 20.55 2.18 -1.98
N GLU A 308 19.51 1.38 -1.68
CA GLU A 308 19.27 0.09 -2.32
C GLU A 308 19.03 0.20 -3.83
N ILE A 309 18.29 1.22 -4.29
CA ILE A 309 18.08 1.43 -5.74
C ILE A 309 19.35 1.91 -6.43
N THR A 310 20.19 2.71 -5.76
CA THR A 310 21.48 3.15 -6.29
C THR A 310 22.41 1.97 -6.50
N LEU A 311 22.45 1.01 -5.56
CA LEU A 311 23.23 -0.23 -5.72
C LEU A 311 22.80 -1.02 -6.96
N ILE A 312 21.50 -1.18 -7.18
CA ILE A 312 20.97 -1.86 -8.37
C ILE A 312 21.38 -1.12 -9.65
N LEU A 313 21.24 0.21 -9.69
CA LEU A 313 21.58 1.01 -10.87
C LEU A 313 23.07 0.95 -11.19
N THR A 314 23.92 0.97 -10.17
CA THR A 314 25.38 0.84 -10.33
C THR A 314 25.79 -0.55 -10.82
N GLU A 315 25.18 -1.62 -10.30
CA GLU A 315 25.42 -3.01 -10.75
C GLU A 315 25.16 -3.18 -12.26
N HIS A 316 24.14 -2.50 -12.79
CA HIS A 316 23.82 -2.56 -14.22
C HIS A 316 24.44 -1.45 -15.06
N GLY A 317 25.24 -0.55 -14.45
CA GLY A 317 25.90 0.56 -15.15
C GLY A 317 24.94 1.58 -15.75
N TRP A 318 23.79 1.83 -15.13
CA TRP A 318 22.76 2.73 -15.68
C TRP A 318 22.92 4.16 -15.19
N ASP A 319 23.69 4.97 -15.90
CA ASP A 319 23.90 6.38 -15.55
C ASP A 319 22.87 7.35 -16.13
N ASN A 320 22.12 6.91 -17.14
CA ASN A 320 21.00 7.66 -17.72
C ASN A 320 19.80 6.72 -17.84
N PHE A 321 18.66 7.08 -17.27
CA PHE A 321 17.46 6.24 -17.29
C PHE A 321 16.17 7.05 -17.17
N ALA A 322 15.07 6.46 -17.57
CA ALA A 322 13.72 6.93 -17.29
C ALA A 322 13.16 6.28 -16.02
N VAL A 323 12.28 6.97 -15.31
CA VAL A 323 11.53 6.40 -14.18
C VAL A 323 10.04 6.40 -14.50
N LEU A 324 9.39 5.25 -14.35
CA LEU A 324 7.94 5.15 -14.39
C LEU A 324 7.40 4.68 -13.06
N GLY A 325 6.56 5.50 -12.43
CA GLY A 325 5.82 5.16 -11.22
C GLY A 325 4.33 5.03 -11.50
N HIS A 326 3.71 3.95 -11.02
CA HIS A 326 2.25 3.81 -11.01
C HIS A 326 1.70 3.84 -9.59
N SER A 327 0.66 4.63 -9.33
CA SER A 327 0.01 4.73 -8.01
C SER A 327 1.06 4.94 -6.90
N TYR A 328 1.15 4.09 -5.88
CA TYR A 328 2.18 4.20 -4.83
C TYR A 328 3.62 4.27 -5.35
N GLY A 329 3.92 3.65 -6.51
CA GLY A 329 5.23 3.76 -7.14
C GLY A 329 5.65 5.20 -7.45
N THR A 330 4.70 6.15 -7.57
CA THR A 330 5.01 7.58 -7.74
C THR A 330 5.58 8.22 -6.48
N VAL A 331 5.34 7.66 -5.29
CA VAL A 331 5.99 8.08 -4.04
C VAL A 331 7.47 7.71 -4.09
N LEU A 332 7.79 6.47 -4.46
CA LEU A 332 9.17 6.02 -4.66
C LEU A 332 9.89 6.83 -5.75
N ALA A 333 9.21 7.10 -6.87
CA ALA A 333 9.74 7.97 -7.93
C ALA A 333 10.06 9.38 -7.40
N THR A 334 9.21 9.93 -6.53
CA THR A 334 9.44 11.26 -5.91
C THR A 334 10.72 11.26 -5.10
N HIS A 335 11.02 10.20 -4.34
CA HIS A 335 12.28 10.09 -3.61
C HIS A 335 13.48 10.11 -4.54
N MET A 336 13.44 9.36 -5.65
CA MET A 336 14.52 9.32 -6.64
C MET A 336 14.73 10.68 -7.31
N VAL A 337 13.66 11.35 -7.73
CA VAL A 337 13.72 12.67 -8.39
C VAL A 337 14.26 13.75 -7.46
N LYS A 338 13.94 13.69 -6.17
CA LYS A 338 14.46 14.65 -5.17
C LYS A 338 15.86 14.33 -4.66
N SER A 339 16.41 13.15 -4.99
CA SER A 339 17.74 12.75 -4.55
C SER A 339 18.81 13.49 -5.36
N PRO A 340 19.75 14.22 -4.72
CA PRO A 340 20.87 14.84 -5.44
C PRO A 340 21.74 13.84 -6.20
N LEU A 341 21.79 12.57 -5.77
CA LEU A 341 22.58 11.51 -6.39
C LEU A 341 21.94 10.93 -7.65
N LEU A 342 20.61 10.96 -7.75
CA LEU A 342 19.87 10.31 -8.83
C LEU A 342 19.18 11.30 -9.78
N SER A 343 18.85 12.51 -9.32
CA SER A 343 18.09 13.48 -10.10
C SER A 343 18.75 13.80 -11.45
N ALA A 344 20.07 13.98 -11.48
CA ALA A 344 20.83 14.25 -12.70
C ALA A 344 20.92 13.05 -13.66
N ARG A 345 20.65 11.83 -13.18
CA ARG A 345 20.66 10.58 -13.97
C ARG A 345 19.29 10.27 -14.58
N ILE A 346 18.23 10.93 -14.11
CA ILE A 346 16.85 10.70 -14.55
C ILE A 346 16.54 11.60 -15.74
N GLN A 347 16.44 11.01 -16.93
CA GLN A 347 16.19 11.72 -18.19
C GLN A 347 14.71 12.01 -18.42
N SER A 348 13.82 11.19 -17.85
CA SER A 348 12.37 11.40 -17.93
C SER A 348 11.64 10.72 -16.78
N VAL A 349 10.47 11.27 -16.43
CA VAL A 349 9.59 10.75 -15.39
C VAL A 349 8.19 10.56 -15.96
N ILE A 350 7.67 9.35 -15.83
CA ILE A 350 6.34 8.96 -16.27
C ILE A 350 5.52 8.60 -15.02
N LEU A 351 4.46 9.35 -14.77
CA LEU A 351 3.58 9.12 -13.62
C LEU A 351 2.22 8.62 -14.11
N VAL A 352 1.85 7.41 -13.71
CA VAL A 352 0.56 6.80 -14.02
C VAL A 352 -0.28 6.79 -12.75
N ASP A 353 -1.46 7.39 -12.79
CA ASP A 353 -2.36 7.55 -11.63
C ASP A 353 -1.63 8.04 -10.36
N PRO A 354 -0.94 9.20 -10.41
CA PRO A 354 -0.08 9.64 -9.31
C PRO A 354 -0.86 9.91 -8.03
N VAL A 355 -0.42 9.26 -6.95
CA VAL A 355 -0.95 9.51 -5.59
C VAL A 355 -0.05 10.45 -4.78
N CYS A 356 1.11 10.86 -5.33
CA CYS A 356 2.07 11.74 -4.66
C CYS A 356 1.77 13.24 -4.83
N ILE A 357 0.70 13.60 -5.55
CA ILE A 357 0.32 14.99 -5.84
C ILE A 357 -0.92 15.35 -5.03
N LEU A 358 -0.87 16.46 -4.30
CA LEU A 358 -1.97 16.99 -3.50
C LEU A 358 -2.61 15.95 -2.55
N LEU A 359 -1.79 15.09 -1.95
CA LEU A 359 -2.24 14.01 -1.05
C LEU A 359 -2.91 14.53 0.24
N HIS A 360 -2.78 15.84 0.54
CA HIS A 360 -3.51 16.51 1.62
C HIS A 360 -5.00 16.65 1.30
N LEU A 361 -5.42 16.53 0.03
CA LEU A 361 -6.83 16.49 -0.31
C LEU A 361 -7.45 15.17 0.19
N PRO A 362 -8.67 15.22 0.74
CA PRO A 362 -9.23 14.10 1.49
C PRO A 362 -9.65 12.93 0.62
N ASP A 363 -9.78 13.09 -0.70
CA ASP A 363 -10.37 12.08 -1.57
C ASP A 363 -9.63 10.74 -1.55
N VAL A 364 -8.29 10.75 -1.61
CA VAL A 364 -7.53 9.51 -1.56
C VAL A 364 -7.67 8.87 -0.18
N ALA A 365 -7.42 9.61 0.89
CA ALA A 365 -7.49 9.09 2.25
C ALA A 365 -8.89 8.57 2.59
N TYR A 366 -9.93 9.37 2.40
CA TYR A 366 -11.31 9.04 2.73
C TYR A 366 -11.85 7.88 1.88
N ASN A 367 -11.70 7.95 0.55
CA ASN A 367 -12.25 6.92 -0.33
C ASN A 367 -11.53 5.57 -0.19
N PHE A 368 -10.23 5.59 0.12
CA PHE A 368 -9.43 4.38 0.25
C PHE A 368 -9.56 3.71 1.63
N THR A 369 -9.73 4.50 2.70
CA THR A 369 -9.65 3.98 4.09
C THR A 369 -10.97 3.97 4.85
N ARG A 370 -11.99 4.73 4.44
CA ARG A 370 -13.24 4.93 5.22
C ARG A 370 -14.52 4.76 4.43
N ARG A 371 -14.55 5.10 3.14
CA ARG A 371 -15.77 4.98 2.32
C ARG A 371 -16.17 3.52 2.17
N LYS A 372 -17.43 3.20 2.53
CA LYS A 372 -18.00 1.86 2.32
C LYS A 372 -18.25 1.62 0.82
N PRO A 373 -17.77 0.51 0.24
CA PRO A 373 -17.96 0.21 -1.17
C PRO A 373 -19.42 -0.16 -1.43
N ARG A 374 -19.96 0.33 -2.54
CA ARG A 374 -21.30 0.01 -3.03
C ARG A 374 -21.26 -0.86 -4.30
N ARG A 375 -20.18 -0.79 -5.09
CA ARG A 375 -20.04 -1.51 -6.38
C ARG A 375 -18.92 -2.57 -6.35
N ALA A 376 -18.91 -3.48 -7.32
CA ALA A 376 -17.92 -4.58 -7.40
C ALA A 376 -16.48 -4.09 -7.59
N ASN A 377 -16.27 -3.11 -8.46
CA ASN A 377 -14.99 -2.45 -8.66
C ASN A 377 -14.51 -1.70 -7.40
N GLU A 378 -15.45 -1.13 -6.64
CA GLU A 378 -15.15 -0.49 -5.36
C GLU A 378 -14.79 -1.52 -4.29
N ALA A 379 -15.44 -2.67 -4.25
CA ALA A 379 -15.11 -3.76 -3.33
C ALA A 379 -13.72 -4.36 -3.57
N ARG A 380 -13.16 -4.23 -4.79
CA ARG A 380 -11.77 -4.59 -5.10
C ARG A 380 -10.74 -3.55 -4.62
N LEU A 381 -11.16 -2.31 -4.44
CA LEU A 381 -10.28 -1.20 -4.05
C LEU A 381 -10.40 -0.85 -2.57
N ASP A 382 -11.55 -1.16 -1.97
CA ASP A 382 -11.84 -0.88 -0.57
C ASP A 382 -10.99 -1.77 0.33
N ARG A 383 -9.93 -1.20 0.92
CA ARG A 383 -9.05 -1.93 1.83
C ARG A 383 -9.45 -1.77 3.29
N GLY A 384 -10.30 -0.79 3.61
CA GLY A 384 -10.90 -0.62 4.93
C GLY A 384 -11.98 -1.67 5.23
N HIS A 385 -12.81 -2.04 4.24
CA HIS A 385 -13.89 -3.01 4.43
C HIS A 385 -13.90 -4.22 3.48
N ALA A 386 -12.96 -4.38 2.55
CA ALA A 386 -12.88 -5.58 1.71
C ALA A 386 -11.46 -6.15 1.55
N ASP A 387 -10.42 -5.31 1.52
CA ASP A 387 -9.09 -5.72 1.06
C ASP A 387 -7.92 -5.71 2.06
N GLY A 388 -8.07 -5.14 3.26
CA GLY A 388 -7.33 -5.53 4.47
C GLY A 388 -5.79 -5.49 4.41
N THR A 389 -5.21 -4.86 3.40
CA THR A 389 -3.79 -4.56 3.38
C THR A 389 -3.67 -3.30 4.22
N ALA A 390 -3.23 -3.46 5.46
CA ALA A 390 -2.65 -2.36 6.19
C ALA A 390 -1.52 -1.85 5.31
N ILE A 391 -1.73 -0.72 4.64
CA ILE A 391 -0.63 0.05 4.12
C ILE A 391 0.04 0.59 5.37
N PRO A 392 1.34 0.33 5.58
CA PRO A 392 2.11 1.19 6.45
C PRO A 392 2.10 2.57 5.79
N LEU A 393 1.09 3.37 6.16
CA LEU A 393 1.10 4.82 6.04
C LEU A 393 1.94 5.43 7.17
N LYS A 394 2.51 4.56 8.02
CA LYS A 394 3.53 4.84 9.03
C LYS A 394 4.89 4.59 8.42
#